data_AF-A0A944I0D4-F1
#
_entry.id   AF-A0A944I0D4-F1
#
_cell.length_a   1.000
_cell.length_b   1.000
_cell.length_c   1.000
_cell.angle_alpha   90.00
_cell.angle_beta   90.00
_cell.angle_gamma   90.00
#
_symmetry.space_group_name_H-M   'P 1'
#
loop_
_entity.id
_entity.type
_entity.pdbx_description
1 polymer ?
#
loop_
_entity_poly.entity_id
_entity_poly.type
_entity_poly.pdbx_seq_one_letter_code
_entity_poly.pdbx_strand_id
1 'polypeptide(L)' 'MFWPTTSPALHSLVSGLRRDFDAVTAGLSTPWSSGQVEGHVTRVKLLKRMGYGRANLDLLRQRVLLSP' A
#
# COMPACT_ATOMS: atom_id res chain seq x y z
N MET A 1 -13.09 38.57 -3.18
CA MET A 1 -12.06 37.52 -3.10
C MET A 1 -12.67 36.33 -2.37
N PHE A 2 -13.25 35.38 -3.11
CA PHE A 2 -13.85 34.16 -2.56
C PHE A 2 -13.04 32.97 -3.09
N TRP A 3 -12.14 32.43 -2.28
CA TRP A 3 -11.55 31.14 -2.61
C TRP A 3 -12.62 30.05 -2.37
N PRO A 4 -12.76 29.06 -3.26
CA PRO A 4 -13.72 27.97 -3.07
C PRO A 4 -13.30 27.11 -1.87
N THR A 5 -14.07 27.12 -0.78
CA THR A 5 -13.72 26.46 0.49
C THR A 5 -13.69 24.92 0.43
N THR A 6 -14.10 24.33 -0.68
CA THR A 6 -14.22 22.89 -0.86
C THR A 6 -12.96 22.31 -1.49
N SER A 7 -12.19 21.59 -0.68
CA SER A 7 -11.01 20.84 -1.15
C SER A 7 -11.42 19.46 -1.67
N PRO A 8 -11.26 19.16 -2.97
CA PRO A 8 -11.61 17.86 -3.55
C PRO A 8 -10.88 16.69 -2.88
N ALA A 9 -9.63 16.92 -2.45
CA ALA A 9 -8.84 15.91 -1.74
C ALA A 9 -9.47 15.52 -0.40
N LEU A 10 -10.01 16.48 0.35
CA LEU A 10 -10.69 16.20 1.62
C LEU A 10 -12.01 15.44 1.40
N HIS A 11 -12.77 15.80 0.37
CA HIS A 11 -13.99 15.06 0.02
C HIS A 11 -13.69 13.61 -0.36
N SER A 12 -12.64 13.37 -1.15
CA SER A 12 -12.22 12.02 -1.53
C SER A 12 -11.76 11.22 -0.31
N LEU A 13 -10.99 11.83 0.59
CA LEU A 13 -10.53 11.17 1.82
C LEU A 13 -11.70 10.75 2.70
N VAL A 14 -12.64 11.67 3.00
CA VAL A 14 -13.82 11.37 3.82
C VAL A 14 -14.68 10.29 3.17
N SER A 15 -14.84 10.33 1.85
CA SER A 15 -15.60 9.31 1.12
C SER A 15 -14.94 7.93 1.20
N GLY A 16 -13.60 7.87 1.10
CA GLY A 16 -12.83 6.64 1.30
C GLY A 16 -12.96 6.09 2.72
N LEU A 17 -12.76 6.93 3.74
CA LEU A 17 -12.90 6.54 5.15
C LEU A 17 -14.30 6.01 5.48
N ARG A 18 -15.35 6.63 4.90
CA ARG A 18 -16.73 6.14 5.07
C ARG A 18 -16.95 4.78 4.41
N ARG A 19 -16.35 4.55 3.24
CA ARG A 19 -16.43 3.26 2.55
C ARG A 19 -15.72 2.15 3.32
N ASP A 20 -14.58 2.47 3.91
CA ASP A 20 -13.70 1.50 4.58
C ASP A 20 -13.84 1.53 6.11
N PHE A 21 -14.96 2.05 6.63
CA PHE A 21 -15.15 2.34 8.05
C PHE A 21 -14.85 1.13 8.95
N ASP A 22 -15.42 -0.03 8.62
CA ASP A 22 -15.22 -1.27 9.40
C ASP A 22 -13.75 -1.70 9.44
N ALA A 23 -13.03 -1.56 8.31
CA ALA A 23 -11.62 -1.89 8.22
C ALA A 23 -10.76 -0.92 9.04
N VAL A 24 -11.08 0.38 9.03
CA VAL A 24 -10.41 1.39 9.84
C VAL A 24 -10.65 1.14 11.32
N THR A 25 -11.90 0.86 11.72
CA THR A 25 -12.23 0.51 13.10
C THR A 25 -11.51 -0.75 13.57
N ALA A 26 -11.46 -1.80 12.75
CA ALA A 26 -10.71 -3.02 13.06
C ALA A 26 -9.21 -2.76 13.17
N GLY A 27 -8.63 -1.94 12.29
CA GLY A 27 -7.21 -1.57 12.33
C GLY A 27 -6.83 -0.77 13.59
N LEU A 28 -7.76 -0.04 14.19
CA LEU A 28 -7.53 0.72 15.43
C LEU A 28 -7.88 -0.07 16.71
N SER A 29 -8.81 -1.02 16.63
CA SER A 29 -9.34 -1.73 17.81
C SER A 29 -8.70 -3.09 18.02
N THR A 30 -7.97 -3.62 17.04
CA THR A 30 -7.33 -4.94 17.11
C THR A 30 -5.81 -4.81 17.15
N PRO A 31 -5.09 -5.79 17.71
CA PRO A 31 -3.63 -5.78 17.71
C PRO A 31 -3.01 -6.15 16.34
N TRP A 32 -3.83 -6.49 15.35
CA TRP A 32 -3.38 -6.98 14.05
C TRP A 32 -3.10 -5.82 13.09
N SER A 33 -2.02 -5.91 12.32
CA SER A 33 -1.69 -4.93 11.29
C SER A 33 -1.26 -5.59 9.98
N SER A 34 -1.49 -4.89 8.87
CA SER A 34 -0.99 -5.28 7.54
C SER A 34 0.50 -4.96 7.34
N GLY A 35 1.17 -4.33 8.30
CA GLY A 35 2.51 -3.75 8.11
C GLY A 35 3.56 -4.77 7.69
N GLN A 36 3.54 -5.98 8.26
CA GLN A 36 4.45 -7.05 7.84
C GLN A 36 4.18 -7.46 6.38
N VAL A 37 2.92 -7.62 5.99
CA VAL A 37 2.53 -7.97 4.61
C VAL A 37 2.95 -6.87 3.63
N GLU A 38 2.67 -5.62 3.97
CA GLU A 38 3.06 -4.45 3.17
C GLU A 38 4.58 -4.31 3.03
N GLY A 39 5.34 -4.65 4.07
CA GLY A 39 6.80 -4.72 4.02
C GLY A 39 7.29 -5.73 2.98
N HIS A 40 6.73 -6.94 2.97
CA HIS A 40 7.06 -7.96 1.95
C HIS A 40 6.69 -7.48 0.55
N VAL A 41 5.51 -6.89 0.36
CA VAL A 41 5.08 -6.34 -0.93
C VAL A 41 6.03 -5.24 -1.41
N THR A 42 6.45 -4.36 -0.51
CA THR A 42 7.39 -3.27 -0.82
C THR A 42 8.76 -3.82 -1.23
N ARG A 43 9.28 -4.82 -0.51
CA ARG A 43 10.52 -5.51 -0.86
C ARG A 43 10.46 -6.15 -2.25
N VAL A 44 9.37 -6.86 -2.56
CA VAL A 44 9.17 -7.47 -3.89
C VAL A 44 9.10 -6.40 -4.99
N LYS A 45 8.37 -5.31 -4.77
CA LYS A 45 8.30 -4.17 -5.71
C LYS A 45 9.69 -3.56 -5.93
N LEU A 46 10.50 -3.42 -4.87
CA LEU A 46 11.87 -2.92 -4.96
C LEU A 46 12.75 -3.84 -5.80
N LEU A 47 12.74 -5.15 -5.53
CA LEU A 47 13.49 -6.14 -6.32
C LEU A 47 13.12 -6.10 -7.81
N LYS A 48 11.82 -5.93 -8.13
CA LYS A 48 11.36 -5.78 -9.51
C LYS A 48 11.85 -4.49 -10.17
N ARG A 49 11.86 -3.37 -9.43
CA ARG A 49 12.38 -2.08 -9.89
C ARG A 49 13.89 -2.12 -10.14
N MET A 50 14.66 -2.76 -9.25
CA MET A 50 16.10 -2.99 -9.46
C MET A 50 16.39 -3.85 -10.69
N GLY A 51 15.46 -4.71 -11.07
CA GLY A 51 15.52 -5.47 -12.33
C GLY A 51 15.19 -4.66 -13.59
N TYR A 52 14.93 -3.35 -13.49
CA TYR A 52 14.54 -2.47 -14.61
C TYR A 52 13.42 -3.06 -15.49
N GLY A 53 12.45 -3.74 -14.86
CA GLY A 53 11.35 -4.39 -15.57
C GLY A 53 11.69 -5.72 -16.27
N ARG A 54 12.97 -6.15 -16.26
CA ARG A 54 13.43 -7.39 -16.89
C ARG A 54 13.33 -8.63 -16.00
N ALA A 55 12.96 -8.45 -14.74
CA ALA A 55 12.74 -9.56 -13.84
C ALA A 55 11.35 -10.18 -14.10
N ASN A 56 11.33 -11.26 -14.89
CA ASN A 56 10.17 -12.13 -15.03
C ASN A 56 9.85 -12.83 -13.69
N LEU A 57 8.73 -13.56 -13.61
CA LEU A 57 8.29 -14.17 -12.35
C LEU A 57 9.31 -15.16 -11.78
N ASP A 58 9.96 -15.96 -12.62
CA ASP A 58 10.96 -16.94 -12.18
C ASP A 58 12.19 -16.26 -11.56
N LEU A 59 12.69 -15.21 -12.20
CA LEU A 59 13.82 -14.41 -11.68
C LEU A 59 13.45 -13.67 -10.40
N LEU A 60 12.22 -13.15 -10.29
CA LEU A 60 11.73 -12.54 -9.05
C LEU A 60 11.64 -13.56 -7.93
N ARG A 61 11.11 -14.75 -8.21
CA ARG A 61 10.99 -15.84 -7.23
C ARG A 61 12.36 -16.27 -6.72
N GLN A 62 13.33 -16.46 -7.61
CA GLN A 62 14.71 -16.77 -7.23
C GLN A 62 15.30 -15.68 -6.32
N ARG A 63 15.15 -14.39 -6.68
CA ARG A 63 15.65 -13.28 -5.86
C ARG A 63 14.99 -13.17 -4.48
N VAL A 64 13.69 -13.44 -4.39
CA VAL A 64 12.94 -13.37 -3.12
C VAL A 64 13.33 -14.51 -2.18
N LEU A 65 13.54 -15.72 -2.71
CA LEU A 65 13.81 -16.93 -1.93
C LEU A 65 15.30 -17.13 -1.60
N LEU A 66 16.21 -16.69 -2.48
CA LEU A 66 17.65 -16.97 -2.37
C LEU A 66 18.47 -15.80 -1.82
N SER A 67 17.86 -14.62 -1.67
CA SER A 67 18.49 -13.45 -1.07
C SER A 67 17.70 -13.11 0.20
N PRO A 68 18.22 -13.34 1.42
CA PRO A 68 17.60 -12.87 2.66
C PRO A 68 17.46 -11.35 2.68
#